data_AF-A0A2V3XUC9-F1
#
_entry.id   AF-A0A2V3XUC9-F1
#
_cell.length_a   1.000
_cell.length_b   1.000
_cell.length_c   1.000
_cell.angle_alpha   90.00
_cell.angle_beta   90.00
_cell.angle_gamma   90.00
#
_symmetry.space_group_name_H-M   'P 1'
#
loop_
_entity.id
_entity.type
_entity.pdbx_description
1 polymer ?
#
loop_
_entity_poly.entity_id
_entity_poly.type
_entity_poly.pdbx_seq_one_letter_code
_entity_poly.pdbx_strand_id
1 'polypeptide(L)' 'MDKNNIPVITCMCSGMTIGLAIGGAVGLSQGRAGITMCYGLLFGMIIGVVIGTVIKKVKEKE' A
#
# COMPACT_ATOMS: atom_id res chain seq x y z
N MET A 1 -12.36 8.72 -16.25
CA MET A 1 -11.61 8.36 -15.03
C MET A 1 -11.69 9.55 -14.07
N ASP A 2 -12.37 9.39 -12.93
CA ASP A 2 -12.61 10.47 -11.98
C ASP A 2 -11.29 10.94 -11.35
N LYS A 3 -10.95 12.23 -11.53
CA LYS A 3 -9.66 12.81 -11.11
C LYS A 3 -9.44 12.73 -9.59
N ASN A 4 -10.49 12.55 -8.78
CA ASN A 4 -10.39 12.46 -7.32
C ASN A 4 -9.94 11.08 -6.83
N ASN A 5 -10.04 10.04 -7.67
CA ASN A 5 -9.60 8.69 -7.31
C ASN A 5 -8.14 8.43 -7.70
N ILE A 6 -7.55 9.26 -8.57
CA ILE A 6 -6.13 9.22 -8.94
C ILE A 6 -5.20 9.14 -7.71
N PRO A 7 -5.30 10.02 -6.68
CA PRO A 7 -4.41 9.96 -5.53
C PRO A 7 -4.57 8.68 -4.70
N VAL A 8 -5.80 8.16 -4.59
CA VAL A 8 -6.06 6.89 -3.90
C VAL A 8 -5.41 5.73 -4.65
N ILE A 9 -5.59 5.69 -5.98
CA ILE A 9 -5.03 4.64 -6.84
C ILE A 9 -3.49 4.68 -6.80
N THR A 10 -2.89 5.85 -6.93
CA THR A 10 -1.44 6.02 -6.87
C THR A 10 -0.87 5.64 -5.50
N CYS A 11 -1.55 6.01 -4.41
CA CYS A 11 -1.13 5.67 -3.05
C CYS A 11 -1.28 4.16 -2.76
N MET A 12 -2.33 3.53 -3.29
CA MET A 12 -2.55 2.09 -3.19
C MET A 12 -1.49 1.29 -3.97
N CYS A 13 -1.16 1.70 -5.21
CA CYS A 13 -0.12 1.06 -6.02
C CYS A 13 1.27 1.19 -5.39
N SER A 14 1.61 2.37 -4.88
CA SER A 14 2.89 2.59 -4.18
C SER A 14 2.96 1.83 -2.86
N GLY A 15 1.88 1.83 -2.06
CA GLY A 15 1.78 1.08 -0.81
C GLY A 15 1.94 -0.43 -0.99
N MET A 16 1.34 -1.01 -2.03
CA MET A 16 1.56 -2.43 -2.37
C MET A 16 2.99 -2.72 -2.82
N THR A 17 3.59 -1.85 -3.64
CA THR A 17 4.96 -2.04 -4.13
C THR A 17 5.96 -2.02 -2.98
N ILE A 18 5.82 -1.05 -2.07
CA ILE A 18 6.68 -0.90 -0.89
C ILE A 18 6.45 -2.05 0.09
N GLY A 19 5.18 -2.38 0.38
CA GLY A 19 4.83 -3.48 1.28
C GLY A 19 5.34 -4.84 0.79
N LEU A 20 5.29 -5.08 -0.51
CA LEU A 20 5.82 -6.29 -1.13
C LEU A 20 7.36 -6.30 -1.16
N ALA A 21 8.01 -5.16 -1.40
CA ALA A 21 9.47 -5.07 -1.35
C ALA A 21 10.01 -5.36 0.06
N ILE A 22 9.41 -4.75 1.09
CA ILE A 22 9.79 -4.96 2.49
C ILE A 22 9.45 -6.38 2.94
N GLY A 23 8.22 -6.84 2.70
CA GLY A 23 7.78 -8.19 3.05
C GLY A 23 8.58 -9.28 2.34
N GLY A 24 8.97 -9.03 1.09
CA GLY A 24 9.85 -9.89 0.30
C GLY A 24 11.27 -9.94 0.85
N ALA A 25 11.89 -8.79 1.14
CA ALA A 25 13.24 -8.73 1.71
C ALA A 25 13.32 -9.43 3.08
N VAL A 26 12.38 -9.16 3.98
CA VAL A 26 12.32 -9.82 5.29
C VAL A 26 11.99 -11.31 5.16
N GLY A 27 11.10 -11.67 4.23
CA GLY A 27 10.70 -13.05 3.99
C GLY A 27 11.80 -13.93 3.38
N LEU A 28 12.59 -13.38 2.47
CA LEU A 28 13.81 -14.01 1.95
C LEU A 28 14.81 -14.28 3.08
N SER A 29 15.00 -13.30 3.98
CA SER A 29 15.93 -13.43 5.10
C SER A 29 15.49 -14.44 6.15
N GLN A 30 14.19 -14.73 6.28
CA GLN A 30 13.64 -15.74 7.21
C GLN A 30 13.39 -17.11 6.56
N GLY A 31 13.66 -17.29 5.25
CA GLY A 31 13.32 -18.53 4.53
C GLY A 31 11.81 -18.78 4.41
N ARG A 32 10.97 -17.82 4.80
CA ARG A 32 9.50 -17.85 4.77
C ARG A 32 8.97 -16.75 3.87
N ALA A 33 9.50 -16.69 2.65
CA ALA A 33 9.15 -15.65 1.68
C ALA A 33 7.64 -15.54 1.45
N GLY A 34 6.92 -16.66 1.38
CA GLY A 34 5.47 -16.68 1.13
C GLY A 34 4.64 -15.98 2.20
N ILE A 35 4.85 -16.31 3.48
CA ILE A 35 4.05 -15.74 4.58
C ILE A 35 4.35 -14.25 4.75
N THR A 36 5.63 -13.90 4.69
CA THR A 36 6.09 -12.53 4.94
C THR A 36 5.71 -11.58 3.80
N MET A 37 5.71 -12.05 2.55
CA MET A 37 5.11 -11.31 1.42
C MET A 37 3.62 -11.10 1.61
N CYS A 38 2.89 -12.12 2.06
CA CYS A 38 1.44 -12.03 2.24
C CYS A 38 1.09 -10.99 3.31
N TYR A 39 1.81 -10.99 4.43
CA TYR A 39 1.69 -9.94 5.46
C TYR A 39 2.10 -8.56 4.94
N GLY A 40 3.20 -8.46 4.20
CA GLY A 40 3.69 -7.20 3.62
C GLY A 40 2.69 -6.57 2.64
N LEU A 41 2.05 -7.40 1.81
CA LEU A 41 0.96 -6.98 0.92
C LEU A 41 -0.27 -6.53 1.71
N LEU A 42 -0.74 -7.32 2.68
CA LEU A 42 -1.89 -6.97 3.52
C LEU A 42 -1.67 -5.65 4.25
N PHE A 43 -0.50 -5.48 4.89
CA PHE A 43 -0.17 -4.23 5.57
C PHE A 43 -0.01 -3.05 4.62
N GLY A 44 0.71 -3.25 3.50
CA GLY A 44 0.92 -2.21 2.49
C GLY A 44 -0.38 -1.73 1.85
N MET A 45 -1.34 -2.64 1.65
CA MET A 45 -2.66 -2.33 1.10
C MET A 45 -3.53 -1.57 2.11
N ILE A 46 -3.56 -2.00 3.38
CA ILE A 46 -4.32 -1.31 4.43
C ILE A 46 -3.79 0.12 4.62
N ILE A 47 -2.47 0.28 4.77
CA ILE A 47 -1.84 1.60 4.97
C ILE A 47 -2.04 2.47 3.72
N GLY A 48 -1.83 1.93 2.52
CA GLY A 48 -2.01 2.66 1.27
C GLY A 48 -3.45 3.16 1.05
N VAL A 49 -4.45 2.35 1.41
CA VAL A 49 -5.87 2.74 1.34
C VAL A 49 -6.20 3.81 2.38
N VAL A 50 -5.72 3.66 3.62
CA VAL A 50 -5.95 4.66 4.68
C VAL A 50 -5.35 6.01 4.28
N ILE A 51 -4.07 6.04 3.89
CA ILE A 51 -3.40 7.29 3.49
C ILE A 51 -4.06 7.90 2.25
N GLY A 52 -4.35 7.09 1.23
CA GLY A 52 -5.04 7.55 0.02
C GLY A 52 -6.41 8.18 0.33
N THR A 53 -7.17 7.56 1.24
CA THR A 53 -8.48 8.06 1.67
C THR A 53 -8.37 9.35 2.45
N VAL A 54 -7.40 9.47 3.37
CA VAL A 54 -7.15 10.71 4.13
C VAL A 54 -6.77 11.85 3.18
N ILE A 55 -5.85 11.63 2.23
CA ILE A 55 -5.46 12.65 1.24
C ILE A 55 -6.66 13.07 0.38
N LYS A 56 -7.45 12.10 -0.09
CA LYS A 56 -8.68 12.40 -0.84
C LYS A 56 -9.65 13.25 -0.01
N LYS A 57 -9.85 12.91 1.26
CA LYS A 57 -10.75 13.64 2.17
C LYS A 57 -10.25 15.04 2.51
N VAL A 58 -8.94 15.26 2.60
CA VAL A 58 -8.36 16.60 2.78
C VAL A 58 -8.57 17.43 1.52
N LYS A 59 -8.30 16.88 0.33
CA LYS A 59 -8.51 17.58 -0.95
C LYS A 59 -9.97 17.85 -1.30
N GLU A 60 -10.91 17.06 -0.79
CA GLU A 60 -12.35 17.25 -0.99
C GLU A 60 -12.92 18.35 -0.06
N LYS A 61 -12.18 18.72 1.00
CA LYS A 61 -12.55 19.76 1.96
C LYS A 61 -11.87 21.11 1.70
N GLU A 62 -10.92 21.16 0.77
CA GLU A 62 -10.28 22.37 0.26
C GLU A 62 -11.05 22.89 -0.96
#